data_AF-Q47DV2-F1
#
_entry.id   AF-Q47DV2-F1
#
_cell.length_a   1.000
_cell.length_b   1.000
_cell.length_c   1.000
_cell.angle_alpha   90.00
_cell.angle_beta   90.00
_cell.angle_gamma   90.00
#
_symmetry.space_group_name_H-M   'P 1'
#
loop_
_entity.id
_entity.type
_entity.pdbx_description
1 polymer ?
#
loop_
_entity_poly.entity_id
_entity_poly.type
_entity_poly.pdbx_seq_one_letter_code
_entity_poly.pdbx_strand_id
1 'polypeptide(L)'
;MSWPSSSSRTRMTQKRRRLFSTSATGAFLSSTVASSPTAVSPPDIQGDDVQFDESPSRDSQAAKVNARIVDLVARQGVAPGDITVLIADALHKAEYYAALRRLPLPRPATWLEEGVRRNNTVLIDTIQRFKGLESPIVILWGLDTIDLSRNLELRYVGMSRAKSLLVVVGKAGTCAAFRLDAVPKD
;
A
#
# COMPACT_ATOMS: atom_id res chain seq x y z
N MET A 1 -3.01 -53.10 -9.65
CA MET A 1 -1.63 -52.70 -10.00
C MET A 1 -1.15 -51.66 -9.02
N SER A 2 -0.02 -51.94 -8.40
CA SER A 2 0.56 -51.34 -7.21
C SER A 2 1.61 -50.27 -7.57
N TRP A 3 1.78 -49.31 -6.66
CA TRP A 3 2.78 -48.21 -6.57
C TRP A 3 4.27 -48.66 -6.63
N PRO A 4 5.27 -47.76 -6.85
CA PRO A 4 5.80 -46.74 -5.88
C PRO A 4 6.17 -45.34 -6.50
N SER A 5 6.00 -44.20 -5.83
CA SER A 5 6.80 -43.51 -4.78
C SER A 5 8.21 -42.96 -5.17
N SER A 6 8.36 -41.63 -5.20
CA SER A 6 9.42 -40.81 -4.53
C SER A 6 9.02 -39.32 -4.66
N SER A 7 8.91 -38.46 -3.64
CA SER A 7 9.77 -38.02 -2.54
C SER A 7 11.06 -37.31 -2.98
N SER A 8 11.02 -35.98 -3.00
CA SER A 8 12.18 -35.12 -2.68
C SER A 8 11.74 -33.91 -1.87
N ARG A 9 12.42 -33.79 -0.73
CA ARG A 9 12.16 -32.96 0.43
C ARG A 9 13.29 -31.93 0.47
N THR A 10 12.98 -30.63 0.41
CA THR A 10 13.95 -29.59 0.81
C THR A 10 13.36 -28.81 1.98
N ARG A 11 14.12 -28.85 3.08
CA ARG A 11 13.93 -28.14 4.36
C ARG A 11 14.31 -26.66 4.22
N MET A 12 14.02 -25.91 5.30
CA MET A 12 14.44 -24.56 5.68
C MET A 12 13.46 -23.45 5.23
N THR A 13 12.99 -22.53 6.07
CA THR A 13 13.38 -22.17 7.45
C THR A 13 12.20 -21.52 8.19
N GLN A 14 12.09 -21.89 9.44
CA GLN A 14 11.16 -21.43 10.47
C GLN A 14 11.63 -20.07 11.01
N LYS A 15 10.82 -19.00 10.93
CA LYS A 15 10.98 -17.86 11.86
C LYS A 15 9.69 -17.05 12.09
N ARG A 16 9.04 -17.44 13.19
CA ARG A 16 8.50 -16.59 14.27
C ARG A 16 7.29 -15.69 13.98
N ARG A 17 6.14 -16.28 14.28
CA ARG A 17 4.95 -15.64 14.88
C ARG A 17 5.26 -15.10 16.29
N ARG A 18 4.45 -14.10 16.66
CA ARG A 18 4.09 -13.53 17.98
C ARG A 18 4.78 -12.21 18.30
N LEU A 19 3.95 -11.19 18.56
CA LEU A 19 3.86 -10.50 19.85
C LEU A 19 2.51 -9.76 19.95
N PHE A 20 1.53 -10.45 20.53
CA PHE A 20 0.44 -9.86 21.30
C PHE A 20 0.38 -10.69 22.59
N SER A 21 0.71 -10.08 23.73
CA SER A 21 0.31 -10.54 25.06
C SER A 21 0.55 -9.44 26.09
N THR A 22 -0.42 -9.36 27.00
CA THR A 22 -0.75 -8.37 28.01
C THR A 22 0.08 -8.53 29.31
N SER A 23 0.11 -7.44 30.10
CA SER A 23 -0.17 -7.38 31.55
C SER A 23 0.94 -7.55 32.62
N ALA A 24 0.94 -6.55 33.53
CA ALA A 24 1.05 -6.58 35.00
C ALA A 24 2.41 -6.38 35.75
N THR A 25 2.48 -5.21 36.42
CA THR A 25 2.68 -4.98 37.88
C THR A 25 4.00 -5.34 38.59
N GLY A 26 4.66 -4.34 39.22
CA GLY A 26 5.48 -4.56 40.43
C GLY A 26 6.67 -3.59 40.73
N ALA A 27 6.38 -2.55 41.53
CA ALA A 27 7.18 -1.95 42.63
C ALA A 27 8.60 -1.33 42.49
N PHE A 28 8.64 -0.02 42.87
CA PHE A 28 9.60 0.74 43.72
C PHE A 28 11.13 0.71 43.47
N LEU A 29 11.72 1.89 43.20
CA LEU A 29 12.50 2.70 44.17
C LEU A 29 12.87 4.08 43.58
N SER A 30 13.00 5.05 44.48
CA SER A 30 13.09 6.49 44.27
C SER A 30 14.48 6.98 43.82
N SER A 31 14.56 7.85 42.82
CA SER A 31 15.57 8.92 42.74
C SER A 31 15.10 10.04 41.81
N THR A 32 15.06 11.25 42.36
CA THR A 32 14.75 12.50 41.65
C THR A 32 15.88 12.85 40.70
N VAL A 33 15.63 12.77 39.39
CA VAL A 33 16.40 13.50 38.37
C VAL A 33 15.45 14.46 37.68
N ALA A 34 15.74 15.75 37.80
CA ALA A 34 15.10 16.79 37.01
C ALA A 34 15.45 16.57 35.53
N SER A 35 14.56 15.95 34.77
CA SER A 35 14.65 15.92 33.32
C SER A 35 13.97 17.17 32.77
N SER A 36 14.77 18.05 32.20
CA SER A 36 14.36 19.03 31.20
C SER A 36 13.49 18.34 30.14
N PRO A 37 12.51 19.02 29.51
CA PRO A 37 11.73 18.44 28.44
C PRO A 37 12.69 18.09 27.30
N THR A 38 13.04 16.81 27.19
CA THR A 38 13.77 16.30 26.04
C THR A 38 12.89 16.58 24.84
N ALA A 39 13.41 17.44 23.94
CA ALA A 39 12.84 17.63 22.62
C ALA A 39 12.61 16.23 22.05
N VAL A 40 11.34 15.89 21.86
CA VAL A 40 10.94 14.67 21.19
C VAL A 40 11.42 14.82 19.75
N SER A 41 12.59 14.25 19.45
CA SER A 41 13.00 14.03 18.08
C SER A 41 11.89 13.21 17.40
N PRO A 42 11.46 13.57 16.18
CA PRO A 42 10.54 12.74 15.42
C PRO A 42 11.08 11.30 15.42
N PRO A 43 10.22 10.29 15.63
CA PRO A 43 10.67 8.92 15.49
C PRO A 43 11.28 8.73 14.10
N ASP A 44 12.44 8.10 14.07
CA ASP A 44 13.19 7.75 12.87
C ASP A 44 12.46 6.61 12.15
N ILE A 45 11.27 6.92 11.62
CA ILE A 45 10.52 6.00 10.78
C ILE A 45 11.19 6.13 9.41
N GLN A 46 12.19 5.27 9.15
CA GLN A 46 12.64 5.04 7.78
C GLN A 46 11.40 4.66 6.97
N GLY A 47 10.96 5.58 6.11
CA GLY A 47 9.79 5.40 5.25
C GLY A 47 10.13 4.37 4.18
N ASP A 48 10.03 3.08 4.53
CA ASP A 48 10.39 2.02 3.60
C ASP A 48 9.33 1.88 2.49
N ASP A 49 9.82 2.12 1.27
CA ASP A 49 9.37 1.70 -0.06
C ASP A 49 8.14 2.38 -0.69
N VAL A 50 8.33 3.63 -1.13
CA VAL A 50 7.54 4.15 -2.27
C VAL A 50 8.08 3.52 -3.56
N GLN A 51 7.29 2.62 -4.15
CA GLN A 51 7.61 2.01 -5.44
C GLN A 51 6.93 2.76 -6.59
N PHE A 52 7.53 2.72 -7.78
CA PHE A 52 7.00 3.39 -8.96
C PHE A 52 6.83 2.40 -10.11
N ASP A 53 5.63 2.34 -10.68
CA ASP A 53 5.33 1.56 -11.88
C ASP A 53 4.99 2.52 -13.03
N GLU A 54 5.97 2.75 -13.91
CA GLU A 54 5.87 3.71 -15.01
C GLU A 54 5.26 3.08 -16.27
N SER A 55 4.31 3.79 -16.89
CA SER A 55 3.71 3.37 -18.16
C SER A 55 3.04 4.55 -18.89
N PRO A 56 3.05 4.61 -20.24
CA PRO A 56 2.69 5.82 -20.98
C PRO A 56 1.18 6.07 -21.13
N SER A 57 0.34 5.05 -20.98
CA SER A 57 -1.10 5.13 -21.24
C SER A 57 -1.92 4.59 -20.07
N ARG A 58 -3.18 5.01 -19.94
CA ARG A 58 -4.09 4.53 -18.90
C ARG A 58 -4.25 3.01 -18.94
N ASP A 59 -4.45 2.40 -20.12
CA ASP A 59 -4.63 0.95 -20.20
C ASP A 59 -3.36 0.19 -19.83
N SER A 60 -2.18 0.67 -20.26
CA SER A 60 -0.90 0.06 -19.89
C SER A 60 -0.56 0.25 -18.41
N GLN A 61 -0.98 1.36 -17.80
CA GLN A 61 -0.92 1.58 -16.36
C GLN A 61 -1.87 0.65 -15.60
N ALA A 62 -3.10 0.45 -16.08
CA ALA A 62 -4.06 -0.49 -15.49
C ALA A 62 -3.50 -1.92 -15.48
N ALA A 63 -2.83 -2.33 -16.56
CA ALA A 63 -2.12 -3.61 -16.63
C ALA A 63 -1.00 -3.73 -15.59
N LYS A 64 -0.25 -2.65 -15.32
CA LYS A 64 0.76 -2.61 -14.25
C LYS A 64 0.14 -2.72 -12.86
N VAL A 65 -0.92 -1.96 -12.59
CA VAL A 65 -1.69 -2.05 -11.33
C VAL A 65 -2.17 -3.49 -11.11
N ASN A 66 -2.77 -4.10 -12.14
CA ASN A 66 -3.24 -5.48 -12.06
C ASN A 66 -2.11 -6.48 -11.82
N ALA A 67 -1.00 -6.39 -12.58
CA ALA A 67 0.14 -7.26 -12.40
C ALA A 67 0.74 -7.16 -10.99
N ARG A 68 0.81 -5.94 -10.44
CA ARG A 68 1.24 -5.67 -9.06
C ARG A 68 0.34 -6.38 -8.05
N ILE A 69 -0.98 -6.25 -8.19
CA ILE A 69 -1.95 -6.91 -7.31
C ILE A 69 -1.85 -8.43 -7.42
N VAL A 70 -1.71 -8.95 -8.64
CA VAL A 70 -1.54 -10.40 -8.87
C VAL A 70 -0.29 -10.92 -8.17
N ASP A 71 0.84 -10.23 -8.28
CA ASP A 71 2.08 -10.62 -7.61
C ASP A 71 1.93 -10.60 -6.08
N LEU A 72 1.40 -9.51 -5.52
CA LEU A 72 1.16 -9.36 -4.08
C LEU A 72 0.25 -10.47 -3.54
N VAL A 73 -0.87 -10.76 -4.21
CA VAL A 73 -1.85 -11.75 -3.73
C VAL A 73 -1.36 -13.18 -3.96
N ALA A 74 -0.96 -13.51 -5.19
CA ALA A 74 -0.71 -14.90 -5.57
C ALA A 74 0.68 -15.41 -5.18
N ARG A 75 1.69 -14.54 -5.15
CA ARG A 75 3.08 -14.94 -4.83
C ARG A 75 3.48 -14.55 -3.42
N GLN A 76 3.05 -13.39 -2.95
CA GLN A 76 3.42 -12.88 -1.64
C GLN A 76 2.37 -13.20 -0.55
N GLY A 77 1.18 -13.69 -0.93
CA GLY A 77 0.14 -14.10 0.00
C GLY A 77 -0.56 -12.93 0.71
N VAL A 78 -0.49 -11.72 0.14
CA VAL A 78 -1.19 -10.55 0.67
C VAL A 78 -2.70 -10.75 0.54
N ALA A 79 -3.45 -10.43 1.60
CA ALA A 79 -4.91 -10.49 1.55
C ALA A 79 -5.46 -9.39 0.64
N PRO A 80 -6.42 -9.66 -0.27
CA PRO A 80 -6.98 -8.64 -1.15
C PRO A 80 -7.54 -7.42 -0.40
N GLY A 81 -8.14 -7.62 0.77
CA GLY A 81 -8.67 -6.54 1.63
C GLY A 81 -7.63 -5.57 2.20
N ASP A 82 -6.34 -5.92 2.14
CA ASP A 82 -5.23 -5.08 2.55
C ASP A 82 -4.76 -4.13 1.43
N ILE A 83 -5.26 -4.32 0.21
CA ILE A 83 -4.89 -3.55 -0.97
C ILE A 83 -5.99 -2.56 -1.32
N THR A 84 -5.61 -1.33 -1.62
CA THR A 84 -6.52 -0.31 -2.14
C THR A 84 -5.89 0.45 -3.29
N VAL A 85 -6.66 0.63 -4.36
CA VAL A 85 -6.31 1.48 -5.48
C VAL A 85 -7.02 2.82 -5.31
N LEU A 86 -6.25 3.90 -5.20
CA LEU A 86 -6.76 5.26 -5.05
C LEU A 86 -6.58 6.04 -6.35
N ILE A 87 -7.71 6.51 -6.89
CA ILE A 87 -7.74 7.34 -8.10
C ILE A 87 -7.69 8.82 -7.71
N ALA A 88 -6.68 9.52 -8.21
CA ALA A 88 -6.50 10.96 -7.99
C ALA A 88 -7.42 11.80 -8.87
N ASP A 89 -7.59 11.41 -10.13
CA ASP A 89 -8.52 12.05 -11.05
C ASP A 89 -9.96 11.57 -10.81
N ALA A 90 -10.59 12.17 -9.81
CA ALA A 90 -11.98 11.90 -9.47
C ALA A 90 -12.97 12.30 -10.58
N LEU A 91 -12.61 13.28 -11.42
CA LEU A 91 -13.46 13.75 -12.52
C LEU A 91 -13.63 12.65 -13.58
N HIS A 92 -12.55 11.94 -13.90
CA HIS A 92 -12.55 10.86 -14.88
C HIS A 92 -12.56 9.46 -14.24
N LYS A 93 -12.94 9.32 -12.96
CA LYS A 93 -12.84 8.06 -12.20
C LYS A 93 -13.47 6.84 -12.89
N ALA A 94 -14.60 7.03 -13.59
CA ALA A 94 -15.32 5.97 -14.28
C ALA A 94 -14.44 5.27 -15.34
N GLU A 95 -13.57 6.03 -16.00
CA GLU A 95 -12.64 5.54 -17.00
C GLU A 95 -11.53 4.67 -16.38
N TYR A 96 -11.06 5.04 -15.20
CA TYR A 96 -10.08 4.27 -14.44
C TYR A 96 -10.70 2.98 -13.89
N TYR A 97 -11.92 3.05 -13.36
CA TYR A 97 -12.64 1.89 -12.82
C TYR A 97 -12.92 0.88 -13.93
N ALA A 98 -13.41 1.35 -15.08
CA ALA A 98 -13.67 0.51 -16.23
C ALA A 98 -12.40 -0.19 -16.74
N ALA A 99 -11.24 0.48 -16.72
CA ALA A 99 -9.97 -0.11 -17.13
C ALA A 99 -9.55 -1.26 -16.20
N LEU A 100 -9.68 -1.11 -14.88
CA LEU A 100 -9.34 -2.17 -13.91
C LEU A 100 -10.33 -3.33 -13.94
N ARG A 101 -11.63 -3.05 -14.06
CA ARG A 101 -12.69 -4.07 -14.05
C ARG A 101 -12.57 -5.07 -15.20
N ARG A 102 -11.93 -4.68 -16.31
CA ARG A 102 -11.65 -5.56 -17.46
C ARG A 102 -10.52 -6.55 -17.19
N LEU A 103 -9.72 -6.33 -16.15
CA LEU A 103 -8.56 -7.16 -15.83
C LEU A 103 -8.88 -8.13 -14.69
N PRO A 104 -8.51 -9.41 -14.82
CA PRO A 104 -8.85 -10.43 -13.83
C PRO A 104 -8.01 -10.29 -12.56
N LEU A 105 -8.62 -10.54 -11.41
CA LEU A 105 -7.90 -10.71 -10.14
C LEU A 105 -7.70 -12.20 -9.82
N PRO A 106 -6.67 -12.56 -9.02
CA PRO A 106 -6.52 -13.94 -8.53
C PRO A 106 -7.75 -14.36 -7.73
N ARG A 107 -8.31 -15.54 -8.01
CA ARG A 107 -9.46 -16.03 -7.24
C ARG A 107 -9.05 -16.33 -5.79
N PRO A 108 -9.92 -16.05 -4.80
CA PRO A 108 -11.30 -15.62 -4.96
C PRO A 108 -11.49 -14.09 -4.99
N ALA A 109 -10.43 -13.29 -5.16
CA ALA A 109 -10.50 -11.84 -5.05
C ALA A 109 -11.42 -11.19 -6.09
N THR A 110 -12.07 -10.11 -5.69
CA THR A 110 -12.98 -9.31 -6.54
C THR A 110 -12.72 -7.82 -6.38
N TRP A 111 -13.12 -7.03 -7.37
CA TRP A 111 -13.10 -5.56 -7.26
C TRP A 111 -14.29 -5.08 -6.43
N LEU A 112 -14.06 -4.10 -5.57
CA LEU A 112 -15.10 -3.35 -4.86
C LEU A 112 -14.90 -1.87 -5.14
N GLU A 113 -15.90 -1.22 -5.74
CA GLU A 113 -15.87 0.23 -5.98
C GLU A 113 -16.57 0.95 -4.81
N GLU A 114 -15.89 1.94 -4.22
CA GLU A 114 -16.48 2.95 -3.33
C GLU A 114 -17.33 2.42 -2.15
N GLY A 115 -16.97 1.26 -1.58
CA GLY A 115 -17.79 0.55 -0.60
C GLY A 115 -17.08 0.14 0.70
N VAL A 116 -17.78 -0.63 1.52
CA VAL A 116 -17.24 -1.18 2.78
C VAL A 116 -16.36 -2.39 2.47
N ARG A 117 -15.08 -2.31 2.85
CA ARG A 117 -14.09 -3.35 2.62
C ARG A 117 -14.54 -4.72 3.14
N ARG A 118 -14.23 -5.75 2.36
CA ARG A 118 -14.31 -7.15 2.79
C ARG A 118 -12.95 -7.82 2.59
N ASN A 119 -12.70 -8.91 3.30
CA ASN A 119 -11.39 -9.57 3.32
C ASN A 119 -10.92 -10.01 1.92
N ASN A 120 -11.84 -10.23 0.99
CA ASN A 120 -11.59 -10.80 -0.32
C ASN A 120 -11.87 -9.81 -1.47
N THR A 121 -11.88 -8.51 -1.17
CA THR A 121 -12.10 -7.45 -2.15
C THR A 121 -10.89 -6.53 -2.21
N VAL A 122 -10.42 -6.21 -3.41
CA VAL A 122 -9.53 -5.07 -3.62
C VAL A 122 -10.41 -3.84 -3.79
N LEU A 123 -10.25 -2.86 -2.90
CA LEU A 123 -11.02 -1.62 -2.95
C LEU A 123 -10.45 -0.71 -4.04
N ILE A 124 -11.34 -0.14 -4.86
CA ILE A 124 -11.07 0.98 -5.75
C ILE A 124 -11.88 2.17 -5.22
N ASP A 125 -11.21 3.28 -4.93
CA ASP A 125 -11.87 4.50 -4.47
C ASP A 125 -11.16 5.74 -5.02
N THR A 126 -11.75 6.90 -4.81
CA THR A 126 -11.10 8.18 -5.02
C THR A 126 -10.43 8.65 -3.74
N ILE A 127 -9.37 9.44 -3.90
CA ILE A 127 -8.63 9.99 -2.75
C ILE A 127 -9.53 10.86 -1.86
N GLN A 128 -10.43 11.61 -2.48
CA GLN A 128 -11.34 12.52 -1.81
C GLN A 128 -12.33 11.80 -0.89
N ARG A 129 -12.78 10.59 -1.25
CA ARG A 129 -13.68 9.76 -0.43
C ARG A 129 -12.94 8.91 0.59
N PHE A 130 -11.67 8.61 0.36
CA PHE A 130 -10.86 7.75 1.23
C PHE A 130 -10.35 8.44 2.51
N LYS A 131 -10.82 9.65 2.82
CA LYS A 131 -10.39 10.44 3.99
C LYS A 131 -10.75 9.73 5.30
N GLY A 132 -9.78 9.61 6.20
CA GLY A 132 -9.96 8.95 7.51
C GLY A 132 -9.81 7.43 7.47
N LEU A 133 -9.55 6.84 6.30
CA LEU A 133 -9.25 5.43 6.13
C LEU A 133 -7.74 5.23 5.93
N GLU A 134 -7.27 4.03 6.22
CA GLU A 134 -5.87 3.60 6.02
C GLU A 134 -5.87 2.20 5.42
N SER A 135 -4.83 1.89 4.63
CA SER A 135 -4.61 0.57 4.06
C SER A 135 -3.19 0.12 4.33
N PRO A 136 -2.95 -1.18 4.57
CA PRO A 136 -1.58 -1.70 4.53
C PRO A 136 -0.87 -1.34 3.22
N ILE A 137 -1.52 -1.63 2.08
CA ILE A 137 -1.01 -1.35 0.75
C ILE A 137 -1.91 -0.36 0.03
N VAL A 138 -1.32 0.72 -0.49
CA VAL A 138 -1.99 1.70 -1.35
C VAL A 138 -1.31 1.73 -2.71
N ILE A 139 -2.10 1.63 -3.77
CA ILE A 139 -1.68 1.88 -5.14
C ILE A 139 -2.32 3.20 -5.58
N LEU A 140 -1.52 4.23 -5.77
CA LEU A 140 -1.93 5.56 -6.19
C LEU A 140 -1.88 5.68 -7.72
N TRP A 141 -2.99 6.07 -8.34
CA TRP A 141 -3.12 6.14 -9.79
C TRP A 141 -3.97 7.33 -10.26
N GLY A 142 -3.91 7.65 -11.55
CA GLY A 142 -4.62 8.79 -12.14
C GLY A 142 -3.97 10.15 -11.86
N LEU A 143 -2.65 10.18 -11.71
CA LEU A 143 -1.91 11.40 -11.39
C LEU A 143 -1.54 12.24 -12.64
N ASP A 144 -1.56 11.64 -13.83
CA ASP A 144 -1.06 12.28 -15.06
C ASP A 144 -1.84 13.52 -15.51
N THR A 145 -3.08 13.66 -15.07
CA THR A 145 -3.99 14.76 -15.42
C THR A 145 -4.10 15.79 -14.30
N ILE A 146 -3.43 15.58 -13.17
CA ILE A 146 -3.57 16.40 -11.97
C ILE A 146 -2.28 17.19 -11.73
N ASP A 147 -2.44 18.46 -11.36
CA ASP A 147 -1.32 19.28 -10.90
C ASP A 147 -0.87 18.83 -9.50
N LEU A 148 0.15 17.98 -9.46
CA LEU A 148 0.77 17.46 -8.24
C LEU A 148 1.31 18.58 -7.33
N SER A 149 1.69 19.74 -7.90
CA SER A 149 2.25 20.84 -7.13
C SER A 149 1.21 21.58 -6.28
N ARG A 150 -0.05 21.57 -6.74
CA ARG A 150 -1.18 22.24 -6.07
C ARG A 150 -1.98 21.33 -5.16
N ASN A 151 -1.84 20.01 -5.31
CA ASN A 151 -2.72 19.05 -4.65
C ASN A 151 -2.03 18.35 -3.48
N LEU A 152 -1.88 19.07 -2.37
CA LEU A 152 -1.24 18.59 -1.14
C LEU A 152 -1.89 17.30 -0.62
N GLU A 153 -3.20 17.12 -0.79
CA GLU A 153 -3.90 15.91 -0.36
C GLU A 153 -3.34 14.65 -1.04
N LEU A 154 -2.91 14.72 -2.30
CA LEU A 154 -2.28 13.60 -3.02
C LEU A 154 -0.97 13.16 -2.37
N ARG A 155 -0.15 14.14 -1.96
CA ARG A 155 1.13 13.88 -1.28
C ARG A 155 0.88 13.25 0.09
N TYR A 156 -0.04 13.84 0.87
CA TYR A 156 -0.38 13.34 2.19
C TYR A 156 -0.98 11.93 2.15
N VAL A 157 -1.81 11.64 1.15
CA VAL A 157 -2.49 10.34 1.07
C VAL A 157 -1.54 9.21 0.70
N GLY A 158 -0.61 9.45 -0.22
CA GLY A 158 0.42 8.47 -0.56
C GLY A 158 1.28 8.10 0.65
N MET A 159 1.85 9.10 1.32
CA MET A 159 2.86 8.87 2.36
C MET A 159 2.28 8.43 3.72
N SER A 160 1.08 8.89 4.09
CA SER A 160 0.53 8.63 5.44
C SER A 160 -0.56 7.56 5.50
N ARG A 161 -1.18 7.19 4.37
CA ARG A 161 -2.33 6.25 4.37
C ARG A 161 -1.95 4.83 4.02
N ALA A 162 -0.78 4.65 3.42
CA ALA A 162 -0.11 3.37 3.30
C ALA A 162 0.59 3.06 4.62
N LYS A 163 0.24 1.95 5.27
CA LYS A 163 0.95 1.52 6.50
C LYS A 163 2.26 0.80 6.20
N SER A 164 2.36 0.16 5.04
CA SER A 164 3.51 -0.69 4.71
C SER A 164 4.03 -0.57 3.28
N LEU A 165 3.18 -0.26 2.29
CA LEU A 165 3.63 -0.13 0.90
C LEU A 165 2.81 0.92 0.15
N LEU A 166 3.50 1.87 -0.47
CA LEU A 166 2.93 2.80 -1.44
C LEU A 166 3.47 2.46 -2.83
N VAL A 167 2.58 2.23 -3.79
CA VAL A 167 2.94 2.11 -5.21
C VAL A 167 2.34 3.28 -5.96
N VAL A 168 3.17 4.05 -6.68
CA VAL A 168 2.74 5.17 -7.53
C VAL A 168 2.76 4.71 -8.99
N VAL A 169 1.64 4.86 -9.68
CA VAL A 169 1.49 4.47 -11.08
C VAL A 169 1.17 5.69 -11.93
N GLY A 170 1.93 5.89 -13.00
CA GLY A 170 1.76 7.02 -13.90
C GLY A 170 2.75 7.01 -15.04
N LYS A 171 2.77 8.10 -15.82
CA LYS A 171 3.81 8.35 -16.81
C LYS A 171 5.15 8.60 -16.11
N ALA A 172 6.24 8.38 -16.83
CA ALA A 172 7.60 8.61 -16.33
C ALA A 172 7.77 10.03 -15.73
N GLY A 173 7.26 11.07 -16.41
CA GLY A 173 7.31 12.44 -15.89
C GLY A 173 6.54 12.63 -14.58
N THR A 174 5.39 11.98 -14.45
CA THR A 174 4.55 12.02 -13.23
C THR A 174 5.26 11.33 -12.06
N CYS A 175 5.81 10.14 -12.28
CA CYS A 175 6.57 9.41 -11.27
C CYS A 175 7.86 10.15 -10.87
N ALA A 176 8.55 10.76 -11.83
CA ALA A 176 9.74 11.58 -11.56
C ALA A 176 9.41 12.81 -10.70
N ALA A 177 8.32 13.53 -11.02
CA ALA A 177 7.87 14.67 -10.22
C ALA A 177 7.52 14.25 -8.78
N PHE A 178 6.81 13.15 -8.60
CA PHE A 178 6.46 12.62 -7.29
C PHE A 178 7.70 12.20 -6.49
N ARG A 179 8.72 11.64 -7.14
CA ARG A 179 10.00 11.24 -6.51
C ARG A 179 10.81 12.44 -6.01
N LEU A 180 10.87 13.51 -6.79
CA LEU A 180 11.60 14.73 -6.42
C LEU A 180 10.95 15.47 -5.23
N ASP A 181 9.62 15.39 -5.12
CA ASP A 181 8.87 15.97 -4.01
C ASP A 181 8.96 15.14 -2.72
N ALA A 182 9.34 13.85 -2.81
CA ALA A 182 9.51 12.96 -1.66
C ALA A 182 10.89 13.11 -0.99
N VAL A 183 11.83 13.82 -1.61
CA VAL A 183 13.14 14.13 -1.00
C VAL A 183 12.97 15.34 -0.08
N PRO A 184 13.35 15.26 1.21
CA PRO A 184 13.38 16.43 2.09
C PRO A 184 14.22 17.53 1.44
N LYS A 185 13.65 18.73 1.30
CA LYS A 185 14.46 19.91 0.98
C LYS A 185 15.13 20.35 2.28
N ASP A 186 16.46 20.33 2.26
CA ASP A 186 17.33 20.82 3.35
C ASP A 186 17.02 22.27 3.77
#